data_AF-A0A2I0CWZ8-F1
#
_entry.id   AF-A0A2I0CWZ8-F1
#
_cell.length_a   1.000
_cell.length_b   1.000
_cell.length_c   1.000
_cell.angle_alpha   90.00
_cell.angle_beta   90.00
_cell.angle_gamma   90.00
#
_symmetry.space_group_name_H-M   'P 1'
#
loop_
_entity.id
_entity.type
_entity.pdbx_description
1 polymer ?
#
loop_
_entity_poly.entity_id
_entity_poly.type
_entity_poly.pdbx_seq_one_letter_code
_entity_poly.pdbx_strand_id
1 'polypeptide(L)' 'FQIKGTVTVHTNDEIFRENIVWMKESWPKCSPKSAVLVKITGAYLVKPDPEPGKKIL' A
#
# COMPACT_ATOMS: atom_id res chain seq x y z
N PHE A 1 12.37 3.41 3.57
CA PHE A 1 11.78 2.42 4.49
C PHE A 1 11.47 1.15 3.72
N GLN A 2 11.52 -0.01 4.39
CA GLN A 2 10.95 -1.26 3.88
C GLN A 2 9.71 -1.58 4.71
N ILE A 3 8.59 -1.83 4.05
CA ILE A 3 7.32 -2.20 4.71
C ILE A 3 7.03 -3.66 4.42
N LYS A 4 6.64 -4.40 5.45
CA LYS A 4 6.13 -5.77 5.36
C LYS A 4 4.70 -5.79 5.88
N GLY A 5 3.87 -6.62 5.27
CA GLY A 5 2.47 -6.69 5.63
C GLY A 5 1.75 -7.86 4.96
N THR A 6 0.54 -8.12 5.44
CA THR A 6 -0.40 -9.03 4.77
C THR A 6 -1.23 -8.24 3.77
N VAL A 7 -1.52 -8.85 2.63
CA VAL A 7 -2.24 -8.18 1.53
C VAL A 7 -3.62 -8.78 1.35
N THR A 8 -4.62 -7.91 1.17
CA THR A 8 -5.94 -8.26 0.67
C THR A 8 -6.19 -7.55 -0.66
N VAL A 9 -6.80 -8.25 -1.61
CA VAL A 9 -7.15 -7.70 -2.92
C VAL A 9 -8.66 -7.52 -3.01
N HIS A 10 -9.07 -6.31 -3.34
CA HIS A 10 -10.46 -5.87 -3.43
C HIS A 10 -10.80 -5.55 -4.88
N THR A 11 -11.95 -6.00 -5.40
CA THR A 11 -12.30 -5.85 -6.82
C THR A 11 -13.67 -5.25 -7.10
N ASN A 12 -14.63 -5.34 -6.18
CA ASN A 12 -16.01 -4.85 -6.39
C ASN A 12 -16.72 -4.38 -5.11
N ASP A 13 -16.01 -4.30 -3.99
CA ASP A 13 -16.55 -3.84 -2.72
C ASP A 13 -16.40 -2.32 -2.54
N GLU A 14 -16.83 -1.84 -1.38
CA GLU A 14 -16.78 -0.43 -0.99
C GLU A 14 -15.35 0.12 -1.01
N ILE A 15 -14.40 -0.63 -0.45
CA ILE A 15 -12.97 -0.25 -0.43
C ILE A 15 -12.45 0.01 -1.85
N PHE A 16 -12.77 -0.87 -2.79
CA PHE A 16 -12.39 -0.67 -4.19
C PHE A 16 -13.05 0.55 -4.82
N ARG A 17 -14.35 0.77 -4.59
CA ARG A 17 -15.10 1.89 -5.19
C ARG A 17 -14.58 3.24 -4.71
N GLU A 18 -14.31 3.38 -3.42
CA GLU A 18 -13.73 4.61 -2.85
C GLU A 18 -12.35 4.91 -3.44
N ASN A 19 -11.48 3.89 -3.54
CA ASN A 19 -10.15 4.06 -4.11
C ASN A 19 -10.17 4.41 -5.61
N ILE A 20 -11.14 3.90 -6.38
CA ILE A 20 -11.29 4.28 -7.79
C ILE A 20 -11.66 5.75 -7.95
N VAL A 21 -12.51 6.31 -7.08
CA VAL A 21 -12.87 7.73 -7.14
C VAL A 21 -11.61 8.58 -7.00
N TRP A 22 -10.81 8.31 -5.98
CA TRP A 22 -9.53 9.00 -5.75
C TRP A 22 -8.53 8.80 -6.90
N MET A 23 -8.44 7.58 -7.44
CA MET A 23 -7.57 7.29 -8.59
C MET A 23 -7.99 8.02 -9.87
N LYS A 24 -9.29 8.24 -10.08
CA LYS A 24 -9.77 8.98 -11.26
C LYS A 24 -9.50 10.48 -11.17
N GLU A 25 -9.44 11.04 -9.96
CA GLU A 25 -9.00 12.43 -9.76
C GLU A 25 -7.51 12.59 -10.06
N SER A 26 -6.68 11.66 -9.56
CA SER A 26 -5.23 11.72 -9.71
C SER A 26 -4.74 11.24 -11.08
N TRP A 27 -5.43 10.26 -11.66
CA TRP A 27 -5.10 9.67 -12.97
C TRP A 27 -6.37 9.27 -13.73
N PRO A 28 -7.02 10.21 -14.43
CA PRO A 28 -8.34 10.01 -15.04
C PRO A 28 -8.43 8.89 -16.09
N LYS A 29 -7.31 8.54 -16.73
CA LYS A 29 -7.23 7.48 -17.74
C LYS A 29 -6.99 6.09 -17.13
N CYS A 30 -6.71 6.02 -15.83
CA CYS A 30 -6.51 4.75 -15.15
C CYS A 30 -7.88 4.05 -14.98
N SER A 31 -7.93 2.76 -15.33
CA SER A 31 -9.06 1.89 -15.05
C SER A 31 -8.55 0.75 -14.14
N PRO A 32 -8.48 0.98 -12.82
CA PRO A 32 -7.97 -0.01 -11.88
C PRO A 32 -8.82 -1.28 -11.93
N LYS A 33 -8.17 -2.44 -11.95
CA LYS A 33 -8.85 -3.75 -11.90
C LYS A 33 -9.06 -4.26 -10.46
N SER A 34 -8.33 -3.68 -9.52
CA SER A 34 -8.37 -4.03 -8.11
C SER A 34 -7.77 -2.91 -7.25
N ALA A 35 -8.12 -2.89 -5.97
CA ALA A 35 -7.43 -2.15 -4.92
C ALA A 35 -6.67 -3.14 -4.03
N VAL A 36 -5.46 -2.76 -3.63
CA VAL A 36 -4.58 -3.58 -2.79
C VAL A 36 -4.52 -2.93 -1.41
N LEU A 37 -5.07 -3.61 -0.41
CA LEU A 37 -4.99 -3.18 0.98
C LEU A 37 -3.89 -3.96 1.69
N VAL A 38 -2.93 -3.25 2.27
CA VAL A 38 -1.82 -3.85 3.01
C VAL A 38 -2.00 -3.59 4.50
N LYS A 39 -2.19 -4.64 5.28
CA LYS A 39 -2.08 -4.59 6.74
C LYS A 39 -0.59 -4.65 7.12
N ILE A 40 -0.05 -3.53 7.56
CA ILE A 40 1.37 -3.42 7.95
C ILE A 40 1.63 -4.30 9.18
N THR A 41 2.64 -5.17 9.07
CA THR A 41 3.14 -6.02 10.17
C THR A 41 4.58 -5.71 10.55
N GLY A 42 5.27 -4.93 9.71
CA GLY A 42 6.61 -4.46 9.99
C GLY A 42 6.98 -3.24 9.17
N ALA A 43 7.62 -2.27 9.81
CA ALA A 43 8.34 -1.21 9.11
C ALA A 43 9.81 -1.27 9.51
N TYR A 44 10.69 -1.10 8.54
CA TYR A 44 12.14 -1.18 8.74
C TYR A 44 12.80 0.06 8.15
N LEU A 45 13.71 0.63 8.93
CA LEU A 45 14.50 1.77 8.50
C LEU A 45 15.61 1.29 7.56
N VAL A 46 15.56 1.75 6.31
CA VAL A 46 16.59 1.47 5.31
C VAL A 46 17.38 2.75 5.13
N LYS A 47 18.39 2.93 5.99
CA LYS A 47 19.40 3.97 5.87
C LYS A 47 20.77 3.32 6.00
N PRO A 48 21.81 3.82 5.32
CA PRO A 48 23.17 3.36 5.54
C PRO A 48 23.62 3.81 6.93
N ASP A 49 23.51 2.92 7.91
CA ASP A 49 23.97 3.10 9.29
C ASP A 49 24.56 1.76 9.81
N PRO A 50 25.06 1.70 11.06
CA PRO A 50 25.59 0.45 11.62
C PRO A 50 24.54 -0.65 11.87
N GLU A 51 23.24 -0.33 11.87
CA GLU A 51 22.14 -1.28 12.11
C GLU A 51 21.12 -1.23 10.95
N PRO A 52 21.54 -1.55 9.71
CA PRO A 52 20.67 -1.41 8.56
C PRO A 52 19.48 -2.35 8.67
N GLY A 53 18.29 -1.86 8.35
CA GLY A 53 17.07 -2.67 8.43
C GLY A 53 16.54 -2.83 9.86
N LYS A 54 16.85 -1.91 10.78
CA LYS A 54 16.24 -1.86 12.11
C LYS A 54 14.71 -1.75 12.02
N LYS A 55 14.00 -2.63 12.73
CA LYS A 55 12.53 -2.59 12.83
C LYS A 55 12.10 -1.40 13.68
N ILE A 56 11.15 -0.62 13.18
CA ILE A 56 10.62 0.60 13.83
C ILE A 56 9.13 0.52 14.15
N LEU A 57 8.43 -0.46 13.56
CA LEU A 57 7.04 -0.82 13.84
C LEU A 57 6.90 -2.31 13.61
#